data_AF-A0AB74U8G0-F1
#
_entry.id   AF-A0AB74U8G0-F1
#
_cell.length_a   1.000
_cell.length_b   1.000
_cell.length_c   1.000
_cell.angle_alpha   90.00
_cell.angle_beta   90.00
_cell.angle_gamma   90.00
#
_symmetry.space_group_name_H-M   'P 1'
#
loop_
_entity.id
_entity.type
_entity.pdbx_description
1 polymer ?
#
loop_
_entity_poly.entity_id
_entity_poly.type
_entity_poly.pdbx_seq_one_letter_code
_entity_poly.pdbx_strand_id
1 'polypeptide(L)'
;MRAPQRLSSPAQPPAQPRAADVQPDGRAGFGALRAELHARCADEDLAALWAGLKLGERKAIAASAGLHPRDAEAAIAALNQVERDAIRAAIGRMSRYAQALHACLGSQRCHAQPNARPPHPSRALAANARRALDRGDTPGARHWLGLIERGEP
;
A
#
# COMPACT_ATOMS: atom_id res chain seq x y z
N MET A 1 -52.55 -27.14 44.52
CA MET A 1 -52.20 -25.71 44.73
C MET A 1 -50.75 -25.48 44.32
N ARG A 2 -50.41 -24.21 44.03
CA ARG A 2 -49.27 -23.68 43.26
C ARG A 2 -47.86 -23.99 43.82
N ALA A 3 -46.89 -23.79 42.91
CA ALA A 3 -45.41 -23.86 42.98
C ALA A 3 -44.73 -23.23 44.23
N PRO A 4 -43.40 -23.44 44.40
CA PRO A 4 -42.49 -22.49 43.74
C PRO A 4 -41.35 -23.14 42.91
N GLN A 5 -41.09 -22.46 41.81
CA GLN A 5 -40.05 -22.71 40.82
C GLN A 5 -38.68 -22.27 41.37
N ARG A 6 -37.66 -23.12 41.23
CA ARG A 6 -36.26 -22.67 41.26
C ARG A 6 -35.82 -22.42 39.83
N LEU A 7 -35.67 -21.15 39.47
CA LEU A 7 -35.07 -20.72 38.21
C LEU A 7 -33.58 -21.03 38.28
N SER A 8 -33.16 -22.07 37.55
CA SER A 8 -31.76 -22.27 37.19
C SER A 8 -31.32 -21.12 36.28
N SER A 9 -30.34 -20.35 36.72
CA SER A 9 -29.67 -19.33 35.91
C SER A 9 -29.03 -19.99 34.68
N PRO A 10 -29.24 -19.47 33.45
CA PRO A 10 -28.44 -19.90 32.31
C PRO A 10 -27.02 -19.33 32.43
N ALA A 11 -26.05 -20.22 32.23
CA ALA A 11 -24.63 -19.92 32.14
C ALA A 11 -24.38 -18.80 31.12
N GLN A 12 -23.67 -17.78 31.57
CA GLN A 12 -23.22 -16.65 30.79
C GLN A 12 -22.14 -17.13 29.80
N PRO A 13 -22.25 -16.85 28.48
CA PRO A 13 -21.20 -17.20 27.53
C PRO A 13 -19.93 -16.39 27.82
N PRO A 14 -18.73 -16.94 27.57
CA PRO A 14 -17.48 -16.24 27.83
C PRO A 14 -17.42 -14.94 27.05
N ALA A 15 -17.07 -13.87 27.75
CA ALA A 15 -16.88 -12.54 27.22
C ALA A 15 -15.96 -12.59 25.99
N GLN A 16 -16.47 -12.08 24.86
CA GLN A 16 -15.66 -11.85 23.68
C GLN A 16 -14.47 -10.95 24.07
N PRO A 17 -13.24 -11.27 23.65
CA PRO A 17 -12.12 -10.35 23.84
C PRO A 17 -12.49 -9.04 23.15
N ARG A 18 -12.62 -7.97 23.95
CA ARG A 18 -12.75 -6.60 23.49
C ARG A 18 -11.72 -6.40 22.38
N ALA A 19 -12.19 -5.97 21.22
CA ALA A 19 -11.36 -5.55 20.10
C ALA A 19 -10.19 -4.76 20.69
N ALA A 20 -8.98 -5.33 20.58
CA ALA A 20 -7.77 -4.64 20.95
C ALA A 20 -7.85 -3.28 20.28
N ASP A 21 -7.75 -2.21 21.07
CA ASP A 21 -7.55 -0.87 20.56
C ASP A 21 -6.39 -0.94 19.57
N VAL A 22 -6.74 -0.96 18.28
CA VAL A 22 -5.76 -0.86 17.21
C VAL A 22 -5.22 0.53 17.37
N GLN A 23 -4.08 0.62 18.06
CA GLN A 23 -3.36 1.85 18.26
C GLN A 23 -3.24 2.49 16.87
N PRO A 24 -3.81 3.69 16.65
CA PRO A 24 -3.80 4.30 15.34
C PRO A 24 -2.34 4.42 14.94
N ASP A 25 -1.97 3.71 13.87
CA ASP A 25 -0.62 3.74 13.33
C ASP A 25 -0.24 5.23 13.21
N GLY A 26 0.87 5.66 13.82
CA GLY A 26 1.30 7.07 13.84
C GLY A 26 1.52 7.64 12.43
N ARG A 27 1.35 6.80 11.40
CA ARG A 27 1.29 7.11 9.97
C ARG A 27 -0.06 7.68 9.51
N ALA A 28 -1.12 7.62 10.33
CA ALA A 28 -2.43 8.20 10.08
C ALA A 28 -2.30 9.73 10.03
N GLY A 29 -2.04 10.26 8.83
CA GLY A 29 -1.77 11.68 8.61
C GLY A 29 -0.63 11.94 7.63
N PHE A 30 0.31 11.00 7.47
CA PHE A 30 1.41 11.15 6.50
C PHE A 30 0.92 11.16 5.05
N GLY A 31 -0.12 10.39 4.74
CA GLY A 31 -0.76 10.43 3.42
C GLY A 31 -1.39 11.79 3.11
N ALA A 32 -2.05 12.39 4.10
CA ALA A 32 -2.67 13.72 3.98
C ALA A 32 -1.62 14.83 3.88
N LEU A 33 -0.60 14.81 4.76
CA LEU A 33 0.52 15.75 4.72
C LEU A 33 1.29 15.67 3.39
N ARG A 34 1.51 14.44 2.89
CA ARG A 34 2.14 14.22 1.58
C ARG A 34 1.28 14.75 0.43
N ALA A 35 -0.04 14.53 0.48
CA ALA A 35 -0.96 15.05 -0.53
C ALA A 35 -1.03 16.59 -0.51
N GLU A 36 -1.03 17.19 0.68
CA GLU A 36 -0.98 18.63 0.88
C GLU A 36 0.33 19.24 0.35
N LEU A 37 1.48 18.64 0.68
CA LEU A 37 2.78 19.06 0.13
C LEU A 37 2.81 18.91 -1.40
N HIS A 38 2.29 17.81 -1.93
CA HIS A 38 2.17 17.62 -3.38
C HIS A 38 1.28 18.68 -4.04
N ALA A 39 0.17 19.07 -3.42
CA ALA A 39 -0.73 20.09 -3.94
C ALA A 39 -0.09 21.48 -3.92
N ARG A 40 0.61 21.85 -2.84
CA ARG A 40 1.33 23.13 -2.73
C ARG A 40 2.46 23.26 -3.76
N CYS A 41 3.16 22.16 -4.04
CA CYS A 41 4.28 22.14 -4.96
C CYS A 41 3.89 21.80 -6.41
N ALA A 42 2.59 21.65 -6.72
CA ALA A 42 2.12 21.25 -8.05
C ALA A 42 2.42 22.32 -9.12
N ASP A 43 2.36 23.60 -8.73
CA ASP A 43 2.46 24.75 -9.64
C ASP A 43 3.77 25.56 -9.48
N GLU A 44 4.53 25.39 -8.41
CA GLU A 44 5.77 26.14 -8.17
C GLU A 44 6.89 25.65 -9.09
N ASP A 45 7.67 26.48 -9.78
CA ASP A 45 8.80 26.04 -10.63
C ASP A 45 9.87 25.20 -9.87
N LEU A 46 10.60 24.32 -10.57
CA LEU A 46 11.64 23.47 -9.95
C LEU A 46 12.75 24.31 -9.30
N ALA A 47 13.10 25.44 -9.89
CA ALA A 47 14.07 26.37 -9.29
C ALA A 47 13.50 27.06 -8.06
N ALA A 48 12.21 27.42 -8.07
CA ALA A 48 11.52 27.99 -6.90
C ALA A 48 11.45 26.99 -5.74
N LEU A 49 11.13 25.73 -6.01
CA LEU A 49 11.14 24.65 -5.01
C LEU A 49 12.54 24.49 -4.42
N TRP A 50 13.58 24.44 -5.25
CA TRP A 50 14.96 24.33 -4.77
C TRP A 50 15.36 25.51 -3.89
N ALA A 51 15.00 26.73 -4.28
CA ALA A 51 15.25 27.95 -3.51
C ALA A 51 14.54 27.93 -2.14
N GLY A 52 13.33 27.37 -2.06
CA GLY A 52 12.55 27.28 -0.81
C GLY A 52 13.08 26.26 0.21
N LEU A 53 13.93 25.32 -0.21
CA LEU A 53 14.49 24.29 0.68
C LEU A 53 15.55 24.85 1.64
N LYS A 54 15.52 24.39 2.89
CA LYS A 54 16.58 24.62 3.88
C LYS A 54 17.85 23.88 3.48
N LEU A 55 19.00 24.36 3.94
CA LEU A 55 20.30 23.76 3.63
C LEU A 55 20.38 22.26 3.95
N GLY A 56 19.79 21.82 5.07
CA GLY A 56 19.75 20.41 5.45
C GLY A 56 18.97 19.54 4.46
N GLU A 57 17.88 20.07 3.92
CA GLU A 57 17.02 19.38 2.94
C GLU A 57 17.72 19.28 1.58
N ARG A 58 18.37 20.38 1.13
CA ARG A 58 19.18 20.36 -0.10
C ARG A 58 20.32 19.36 -0.01
N LYS A 59 20.99 19.27 1.14
CA LYS A 59 22.06 18.28 1.39
C LYS A 59 21.54 16.85 1.33
N ALA A 60 20.40 16.57 1.96
CA ALA A 60 19.80 15.24 1.93
C ALA A 60 19.41 14.81 0.50
N ILE A 61 18.80 15.71 -0.26
CA ILE A 61 18.40 15.44 -1.65
C ILE A 61 19.63 15.24 -2.55
N ALA A 62 20.62 16.14 -2.49
CA ALA A 62 21.82 16.02 -3.30
C ALA A 62 22.58 14.71 -2.99
N ALA A 63 22.73 14.36 -1.71
CA ALA A 63 23.34 13.10 -1.31
C ALA A 63 22.59 11.87 -1.83
N SER A 64 21.24 11.89 -1.84
CA SER A 64 20.44 10.79 -2.39
C SER A 64 20.64 10.58 -3.89
N ALA A 65 21.04 11.63 -4.61
CA ALA A 65 21.37 11.59 -6.03
C ALA A 65 22.87 11.40 -6.30
N GLY A 66 23.70 11.24 -5.27
CA GLY A 66 25.16 11.18 -5.40
C GLY A 66 25.80 12.50 -5.87
N LEU A 67 25.12 13.63 -5.69
CA LEU A 67 25.55 14.95 -6.12
C LEU A 67 25.99 15.82 -4.94
N HIS A 68 26.88 16.77 -5.21
CA HIS A 68 27.16 17.84 -4.26
C HIS A 68 26.05 18.91 -4.36
N PRO A 69 25.60 19.53 -3.24
CA PRO A 69 24.48 20.49 -3.26
C PRO A 69 24.69 21.70 -4.18
N ARG A 70 25.94 22.18 -4.28
CA ARG A 70 26.29 23.28 -5.19
C ARG A 70 26.13 22.90 -6.66
N ASP A 71 26.43 21.65 -7.00
CA ASP A 71 26.35 21.16 -8.38
C ASP A 71 24.89 20.99 -8.80
N ALA A 72 24.04 20.54 -7.85
CA ALA A 72 22.60 20.46 -8.06
C ALA A 72 21.97 21.84 -8.29
N GLU A 73 22.39 22.86 -7.54
CA GLU A 73 21.91 24.23 -7.71
C GLU A 73 22.32 24.82 -9.07
N ALA A 74 23.59 24.66 -9.46
CA ALA A 74 24.08 25.10 -10.75
C ALA A 74 23.37 24.39 -11.92
N ALA A 75 23.14 23.07 -11.79
CA ALA A 75 22.42 22.29 -12.79
C ALA A 75 20.97 22.76 -12.95
N ILE A 76 20.26 23.03 -11.84
CA ILE A 76 18.87 23.51 -11.90
C ILE A 76 18.79 24.92 -12.51
N ALA A 77 19.74 25.80 -12.20
CA ALA A 77 19.80 27.16 -12.73
C ALA A 77 20.14 27.20 -14.24
N ALA A 78 20.89 26.21 -14.74
CA ALA A 78 21.25 26.11 -16.16
C ALA A 78 20.08 25.65 -17.05
N LEU A 79 19.07 24.99 -16.48
CA LEU A 79 17.89 24.54 -17.22
C LEU A 79 16.98 25.71 -17.56
N ASN A 80 16.39 25.71 -18.74
CA ASN A 80 15.29 26.61 -19.08
C ASN A 80 13.95 26.11 -18.51
N GLN A 81 12.90 26.94 -18.55
CA GLN A 81 11.59 26.59 -17.97
C GLN A 81 11.00 25.31 -18.58
N VAL A 82 11.12 25.12 -19.90
CA VAL A 82 10.58 23.95 -20.61
C VAL A 82 11.25 22.67 -20.13
N GLU A 83 12.57 22.70 -19.92
CA GLU A 83 13.32 21.56 -19.39
C GLU A 83 12.94 21.24 -17.95
N ARG A 84 12.75 22.26 -17.11
CA ARG A 84 12.29 22.08 -15.72
C ARG A 84 10.88 21.48 -15.68
N ASP A 85 9.98 21.93 -16.53
CA ASP A 85 8.62 21.40 -16.66
C ASP A 85 8.63 19.95 -17.16
N ALA A 86 9.50 19.63 -18.12
CA ALA A 86 9.66 18.28 -18.66
C ALA A 86 10.17 17.30 -17.57
N ILE A 87 11.16 17.71 -16.77
CA ILE A 87 11.67 16.95 -15.63
C ILE A 87 10.56 16.73 -14.60
N ARG A 88 9.80 17.79 -14.25
CA ARG A 88 8.64 17.67 -13.34
C ARG A 88 7.62 16.68 -13.88
N ALA A 89 7.27 16.77 -15.16
CA ALA A 89 6.31 15.87 -15.79
C ALA A 89 6.79 14.42 -15.75
N ALA A 90 8.09 14.17 -15.97
CA ALA A 90 8.70 12.85 -15.87
C ALA A 90 8.64 12.29 -14.44
N ILE A 91 9.04 13.08 -13.43
CA ILE A 91 8.95 12.70 -12.01
C ILE A 91 7.49 12.40 -11.63
N GLY A 92 6.54 13.20 -12.11
CA GLY A 92 5.12 12.98 -11.90
C GLY A 92 4.64 11.65 -12.50
N ARG A 93 5.04 11.32 -13.73
CA ARG A 93 4.73 10.02 -14.36
C ARG A 93 5.34 8.85 -13.58
N MET A 94 6.61 8.95 -13.19
CA MET A 94 7.30 7.92 -12.40
C MET A 94 6.65 7.70 -11.04
N SER A 95 6.25 8.77 -10.36
CA SER A 95 5.57 8.70 -9.05
C SER A 95 4.21 8.01 -9.17
N ARG A 96 3.41 8.35 -10.19
CA ARG A 96 2.13 7.68 -10.47
C ARG A 96 2.33 6.21 -10.82
N TYR A 97 3.35 5.90 -11.62
CA TYR A 97 3.70 4.52 -11.94
C TYR A 97 4.07 3.71 -10.69
N ALA A 98 4.94 4.25 -9.83
CA ALA A 98 5.34 3.61 -8.58
C ALA A 98 4.15 3.40 -7.62
N GLN A 99 3.24 4.38 -7.52
CA GLN A 99 2.00 4.23 -6.75
C GLN A 99 1.10 3.13 -7.31
N ALA A 100 0.91 3.08 -8.63
CA ALA A 100 0.14 2.04 -9.29
C ALA A 100 0.77 0.64 -9.09
N LEU A 101 2.09 0.56 -9.18
CA LEU A 101 2.85 -0.66 -8.91
C LEU A 101 2.68 -1.10 -7.45
N HIS A 102 2.87 -0.20 -6.50
CA HIS A 102 2.68 -0.50 -5.07
C HIS A 102 1.23 -0.88 -4.77
N ALA A 103 0.25 -0.27 -5.42
CA ALA A 103 -1.14 -0.66 -5.31
C ALA A 103 -1.39 -2.07 -5.87
N CYS A 104 -0.80 -2.45 -7.01
CA CYS A 104 -0.92 -3.81 -7.56
C CYS A 104 -0.12 -4.85 -6.76
N LEU A 105 0.99 -4.49 -6.11
CA LEU A 105 1.72 -5.39 -5.23
C LEU A 105 1.07 -5.55 -3.85
N GLY A 106 0.56 -4.46 -3.28
CA GLY A 106 -0.08 -4.44 -1.95
C GLY A 106 -1.52 -4.92 -1.95
N SER A 107 -2.25 -4.71 -3.05
CA SER A 107 -3.55 -5.35 -3.26
C SER A 107 -3.35 -6.62 -4.06
N GLN A 108 -3.77 -7.75 -3.51
CA GLN A 108 -3.94 -9.01 -4.22
C GLN A 108 -4.99 -8.95 -5.37
N ARG A 109 -5.19 -7.79 -6.00
CA ARG A 109 -6.22 -7.45 -6.98
C ARG A 109 -5.61 -6.69 -8.15
N CYS A 110 -4.65 -7.28 -8.84
CA CYS A 110 -4.37 -6.84 -10.20
C CYS A 110 -5.52 -7.36 -11.10
N HIS A 111 -6.65 -6.63 -11.09
CA HIS A 111 -7.84 -6.93 -11.91
C HIS A 111 -8.40 -5.71 -12.66
N ALA A 112 -7.80 -4.52 -12.50
CA ALA A 112 -8.34 -3.28 -13.06
C ALA A 112 -7.37 -2.56 -14.02
N GLN A 113 -6.50 -3.31 -14.70
CA GLN A 113 -5.78 -2.78 -15.88
C GLN A 113 -6.07 -3.68 -17.08
N PRO A 114 -6.31 -3.11 -18.28
CA PRO A 114 -6.59 -3.86 -19.50
C PRO A 114 -5.41 -4.75 -19.97
N ASN A 115 -4.22 -4.62 -19.37
CA ASN A 115 -3.03 -5.45 -19.62
C ASN A 115 -2.55 -6.23 -18.38
N ALA A 116 -3.37 -6.34 -17.32
CA ALA A 116 -2.97 -7.10 -16.13
C ALA A 116 -3.01 -8.61 -16.43
N ARG A 117 -1.87 -9.28 -16.18
CA ARG A 117 -1.72 -10.74 -16.31
C ARG A 117 -2.84 -11.45 -15.52
N PRO A 118 -3.52 -12.44 -16.11
CA PRO A 118 -4.61 -13.15 -15.44
C PRO A 118 -4.13 -13.71 -14.09
N PRO A 119 -5.02 -13.78 -13.07
CA PRO A 119 -4.67 -14.32 -11.77
C PRO A 119 -4.02 -15.70 -11.96
N HIS A 120 -2.87 -15.90 -11.32
CA HIS A 120 -2.16 -17.18 -11.45
C HIS A 120 -3.11 -18.32 -11.02
N PRO A 121 -3.22 -19.41 -11.79
CA PRO A 121 -4.22 -20.47 -11.55
C PRO A 121 -4.17 -21.04 -10.12
N SER A 122 -2.96 -21.13 -9.55
CA SER A 122 -2.72 -21.52 -8.15
C SER A 122 -3.49 -20.70 -7.11
N ARG A 123 -3.88 -19.45 -7.43
CA ARG A 123 -4.65 -18.57 -6.53
C ARG A 123 -6.09 -19.06 -6.35
N ALA A 124 -6.72 -19.55 -7.42
CA ALA A 124 -8.06 -20.13 -7.37
C ALA A 124 -8.05 -21.46 -6.62
N LEU A 125 -7.06 -22.32 -6.91
CA LEU A 125 -6.83 -23.57 -6.20
C LEU A 125 -6.59 -23.35 -4.69
N ALA A 126 -5.79 -22.34 -4.32
CA ALA A 126 -5.55 -22.00 -2.92
C ALA A 126 -6.81 -21.44 -2.22
N ALA A 127 -7.70 -20.78 -2.95
CA ALA A 127 -9.00 -20.38 -2.41
C ALA A 127 -9.91 -21.59 -2.15
N ASN A 128 -9.90 -22.58 -3.05
CA ASN A 128 -10.65 -23.83 -2.87
C ASN A 128 -10.11 -24.67 -1.70
N ALA A 129 -8.79 -24.74 -1.54
CA ALA A 129 -8.16 -25.40 -0.39
C ALA A 129 -8.62 -24.79 0.94
N ARG A 130 -8.63 -23.45 1.04
CA ARG A 130 -9.12 -22.75 2.25
C ARG A 130 -10.59 -23.02 2.52
N ARG A 131 -11.45 -22.96 1.50
CA ARG A 131 -12.88 -23.29 1.62
C ARG A 131 -13.12 -24.73 2.05
N ALA A 132 -12.27 -25.68 1.64
CA ALA A 132 -12.36 -27.07 2.07
C ALA A 132 -11.96 -27.22 3.55
N LEU A 133 -10.91 -26.51 4.00
CA LEU A 133 -10.54 -26.46 5.42
C LEU A 133 -11.63 -25.84 6.28
N ASP A 134 -12.27 -24.76 5.83
CA ASP A 134 -13.39 -24.11 6.55
C ASP A 134 -14.61 -25.04 6.72
N ARG A 135 -14.75 -26.03 5.83
CA ARG A 135 -15.80 -27.06 5.88
C ARG A 135 -15.38 -28.33 6.63
N GLY A 136 -14.15 -28.39 7.14
CA GLY A 136 -13.58 -29.59 7.76
C GLY A 136 -13.20 -30.70 6.76
N ASP A 137 -13.27 -30.44 5.46
CA ASP A 137 -12.91 -31.39 4.40
C ASP A 137 -11.40 -31.41 4.18
N THR A 138 -10.71 -32.12 5.08
CA THR A 138 -9.24 -32.29 5.05
C THR A 138 -8.77 -33.02 3.77
N PRO A 139 -9.45 -34.08 3.29
CA PRO A 139 -9.11 -34.70 2.01
C PRO A 139 -9.21 -33.74 0.81
N GLY A 140 -10.30 -32.96 0.72
CA GLY A 140 -10.48 -31.96 -0.32
C GLY A 140 -9.42 -30.86 -0.28
N ALA A 141 -9.07 -30.38 0.92
CA ALA A 141 -8.00 -29.40 1.08
C ALA A 141 -6.64 -29.91 0.57
N ARG A 142 -6.29 -31.17 0.90
CA ARG A 142 -5.06 -31.82 0.42
C ARG A 142 -5.05 -32.02 -1.09
N HIS A 143 -6.20 -32.34 -1.68
CA HIS A 143 -6.33 -32.46 -3.13
C HIS A 143 -5.97 -31.14 -3.84
N TRP A 144 -6.55 -30.02 -3.40
CA TRP A 144 -6.25 -28.70 -3.95
C TRP A 144 -4.80 -28.26 -3.73
N LEU A 145 -4.21 -28.59 -2.58
CA LEU A 145 -2.79 -28.33 -2.32
C LEU A 145 -1.88 -29.16 -3.24
N GLY A 146 -2.20 -30.43 -3.46
CA GLY A 146 -1.44 -31.29 -4.37
C GLY A 146 -1.46 -30.80 -5.82
N LEU A 147 -2.56 -30.19 -6.29
CA LEU A 147 -2.62 -29.56 -7.62
C LEU A 147 -1.69 -28.34 -7.71
N ILE A 148 -1.63 -27.54 -6.64
CA ILE A 148 -0.73 -26.38 -6.56
C ILE A 148 0.74 -26.82 -6.59
N GLU A 149 1.08 -27.87 -5.84
CA GLU A 149 2.45 -28.41 -5.76
C GLU A 149 2.91 -29.00 -7.09
N ARG A 150 2.00 -29.59 -7.87
CA ARG A 150 2.29 -30.12 -9.22
C ARG A 150 2.28 -29.05 -10.32
N GLY A 151 1.82 -27.83 -10.01
CA GLY A 151 1.68 -26.76 -11.00
C GLY A 151 0.58 -27.03 -12.03
N GLU A 152 -0.38 -27.90 -11.71
CA GLU A 152 -1.53 -28.20 -12.55
C GLU A 152 -2.59 -27.09 -12.38
N PRO A 153 -3.17 -26.56 -13.46
CA PRO A 153 -4.17 -25.48 -13.41
C PRO A 153 -5.51 -25.91 -12.81
#